data_AF-A0A6S7H0I4-F1
#
_entry.id   AF-A0A6S7H0I4-F1
#
_cell.length_a   1.000
_cell.length_b   1.000
_cell.length_c   1.000
_cell.angle_alpha   90.00
_cell.angle_beta   90.00
_cell.angle_gamma   90.00
#
_symmetry.space_group_name_H-M   'P 1'
#
loop_
_entity.id
_entity.type
_entity.pdbx_description
1 polymer ?
#
loop_
_entity_poly.entity_id
_entity_poly.type
_entity_poly.pdbx_seq_one_letter_code
_entity_poly.pdbx_strand_id
1 'polypeptide(L)'
;MPGTRIPLYAKEQIMMLHKKGKNVSEISRDLHMSECPVSRQSISKFIKWSGGDLKMLLQFKGQTYNPKRVLTMEHYEYIDCEMAKNYKLCAVDLCKMLQGQFFLNVSEATVKRARKKLGWIKSGPKYCQLVREEELSSQADILPKSQ
;
A
#
# COMPACT_ATOMS: atom_id res chain seq x y z
N MET A 1 -15.71 -15.24 -13.79
CA MET A 1 -16.29 -14.75 -12.53
C MET A 1 -15.25 -13.87 -11.85
N PRO A 2 -15.53 -12.58 -11.62
CA PRO A 2 -14.58 -11.68 -10.97
C PRO A 2 -14.22 -12.25 -9.58
N GLY A 3 -12.98 -12.07 -9.18
CA GLY A 3 -12.42 -12.57 -7.91
C GLY A 3 -12.98 -11.84 -6.70
N THR A 4 -14.28 -11.97 -6.45
CA THR A 4 -14.96 -11.39 -5.30
C THR A 4 -14.44 -12.06 -4.03
N ARG A 5 -13.89 -11.26 -3.13
CA ARG A 5 -13.49 -11.75 -1.80
C ARG A 5 -14.73 -12.31 -1.10
N ILE A 6 -14.60 -13.50 -0.53
CA ILE A 6 -15.69 -14.11 0.26
C ILE A 6 -16.07 -13.12 1.37
N PRO A 7 -17.36 -12.74 1.50
CA PRO A 7 -17.80 -11.83 2.55
C PRO A 7 -17.59 -12.45 3.94
N LEU A 8 -17.49 -11.62 4.97
CA LEU A 8 -17.16 -12.08 6.33
C LEU A 8 -18.20 -13.09 6.85
N TYR A 9 -19.49 -12.82 6.63
CA TYR A 9 -20.56 -13.72 7.07
C TYR A 9 -20.43 -15.12 6.45
N ALA A 10 -20.10 -15.19 5.15
CA ALA A 10 -19.95 -16.48 4.46
C ALA A 10 -18.73 -17.23 4.98
N LYS A 11 -17.65 -16.53 5.35
CA LYS A 11 -16.49 -17.16 6.00
C LYS A 11 -16.85 -17.74 7.37
N GLU A 12 -17.60 -17.01 8.20
CA GLU A 12 -18.07 -17.51 9.50
C GLU A 12 -18.94 -18.76 9.33
N GLN A 13 -19.88 -18.75 8.37
CA GLN A 13 -20.72 -19.90 8.06
C GLN A 13 -19.91 -21.11 7.56
N ILE A 14 -18.95 -20.91 6.64
CA ILE A 14 -18.04 -21.98 6.18
C ILE A 14 -17.34 -22.62 7.38
N MET A 15 -16.85 -21.82 8.33
CA MET A 15 -16.14 -22.33 9.51
C MET A 15 -17.06 -23.08 10.47
N MET A 16 -18.27 -22.57 10.72
CA MET A 16 -19.27 -23.24 11.55
C MET A 16 -19.69 -24.59 10.96
N LEU A 17 -19.89 -24.67 9.64
CA LEU A 17 -20.26 -25.91 8.96
C LEU A 17 -19.08 -26.89 8.89
N HIS A 18 -17.86 -26.39 8.69
CA HIS A 18 -16.65 -27.22 8.72
C HIS A 18 -16.38 -27.81 10.11
N LYS A 19 -16.57 -27.04 11.18
CA LYS A 19 -16.47 -27.55 12.57
C LYS A 19 -17.49 -28.64 12.88
N LYS A 20 -18.67 -28.60 12.24
CA LYS A 20 -19.69 -29.65 12.32
C LYS A 20 -19.33 -30.90 11.49
N GLY A 21 -18.19 -30.92 10.79
CA GLY A 21 -17.73 -32.06 9.99
C GLY A 21 -18.41 -32.19 8.62
N LYS A 22 -19.09 -31.14 8.13
CA LYS A 22 -19.74 -31.18 6.81
C LYS A 22 -18.73 -31.13 5.68
N ASN A 23 -19.05 -31.82 4.58
CA ASN A 23 -18.21 -31.86 3.40
C ASN A 23 -18.26 -30.54 2.61
N VAL A 24 -17.21 -30.22 1.84
CA VAL A 24 -17.13 -28.99 1.03
C VAL A 24 -18.33 -28.82 0.08
N SER A 25 -18.82 -29.92 -0.49
CA SER A 25 -20.01 -29.93 -1.36
C SER A 25 -21.29 -29.57 -0.62
N GLU A 26 -21.45 -30.05 0.62
CA GLU A 26 -22.60 -29.75 1.47
C GLU A 26 -22.55 -28.29 1.94
N ILE A 27 -21.37 -27.82 2.34
CA ILE A 27 -21.14 -26.41 2.71
C ILE A 27 -21.51 -25.49 1.55
N SER A 28 -21.07 -25.83 0.32
CA SER A 28 -21.41 -25.05 -0.87
C SER A 28 -22.92 -25.03 -1.13
N ARG A 29 -23.62 -26.16 -0.93
CA ARG A 29 -25.08 -26.24 -1.08
C ARG A 29 -25.80 -25.38 -0.05
N ASP A 30 -25.39 -25.46 1.21
CA ASP A 30 -25.99 -24.70 2.31
C ASP A 30 -25.78 -23.19 2.10
N LEU A 31 -24.61 -22.76 1.63
CA LEU A 31 -24.32 -21.35 1.31
C LEU A 31 -25.09 -20.83 0.10
N HIS A 32 -25.35 -21.69 -0.88
CA HIS A 32 -26.20 -21.36 -2.02
C HIS A 32 -27.65 -21.10 -1.60
N MET A 33 -28.13 -21.77 -0.54
CA MET A 33 -29.46 -21.54 0.01
C MET A 33 -29.55 -20.25 0.84
N SER A 34 -28.44 -19.77 1.39
CA SER A 34 -28.38 -18.63 2.30
C SER A 34 -27.85 -17.33 1.67
N GLU A 35 -28.15 -17.10 0.38
CA GLU A 35 -27.87 -15.85 -0.36
C GLU A 35 -26.39 -15.51 -0.65
N CYS A 36 -25.42 -16.39 -0.38
CA CYS A 36 -24.04 -16.24 -0.89
C CYS A 36 -23.53 -17.48 -1.61
N PRO A 37 -23.66 -17.53 -2.95
CA PRO A 37 -23.05 -18.59 -3.74
C PRO A 37 -21.53 -18.46 -3.69
N VAL A 38 -20.87 -19.31 -2.90
CA VAL A 38 -19.42 -19.44 -2.87
C VAL A 38 -19.00 -20.71 -3.61
N SER A 39 -18.04 -20.56 -4.52
CA SER A 39 -17.51 -21.71 -5.27
C SER A 39 -16.85 -22.73 -4.33
N ARG A 40 -17.02 -24.03 -4.65
CA ARG A 40 -16.36 -25.14 -3.90
C ARG A 40 -14.85 -24.94 -3.79
N GLN A 41 -14.21 -24.44 -4.85
CA GLN A 41 -12.78 -24.16 -4.86
C GLN A 41 -12.40 -23.06 -3.86
N SER A 42 -13.21 -22.00 -3.76
CA SER A 42 -13.00 -20.92 -2.80
C SER A 42 -13.16 -21.41 -1.36
N ILE A 43 -14.16 -22.27 -1.09
CA ILE A 43 -14.38 -22.90 0.23
C ILE A 43 -13.18 -23.79 0.60
N SER A 44 -12.74 -24.66 -0.31
CA SER A 44 -11.60 -25.56 -0.08
C SER A 44 -10.30 -24.79 0.19
N LYS A 45 -10.01 -23.76 -0.63
CA LYS A 45 -8.85 -22.88 -0.42
C LYS A 45 -8.94 -22.14 0.92
N PHE A 46 -10.14 -21.67 1.28
CA PHE A 46 -10.35 -20.98 2.55
C PHE A 46 -10.16 -21.88 3.76
N ILE A 47 -10.70 -23.10 3.74
CA ILE A 47 -10.49 -24.10 4.82
C ILE A 47 -9.00 -24.39 4.97
N LYS A 48 -8.31 -24.70 3.86
CA LYS A 48 -6.86 -24.97 3.85
C LYS A 48 -6.05 -23.79 4.38
N TRP A 49 -6.40 -22.57 3.99
CA TRP A 49 -5.74 -21.35 4.46
C TRP A 49 -6.00 -21.08 5.96
N SER A 50 -7.24 -21.27 6.42
CA SER A 50 -7.64 -20.98 7.80
C SER A 50 -7.09 -21.97 8.82
N GLY A 51 -6.65 -23.16 8.39
CA GLY A 51 -6.19 -24.22 9.28
C GLY A 51 -7.27 -24.73 10.26
N GLY A 52 -8.54 -24.37 10.05
CA GLY A 52 -9.65 -24.67 10.95
C GLY A 52 -9.85 -23.66 12.09
N ASP A 53 -9.03 -22.60 12.18
CA ASP A 53 -9.02 -21.67 13.30
C ASP A 53 -9.59 -20.28 12.98
N LEU A 54 -10.59 -19.86 13.77
CA LEU A 54 -11.33 -18.60 13.57
C LEU A 54 -10.43 -17.37 13.79
N LYS A 55 -9.36 -17.51 14.58
CA LYS A 55 -8.41 -16.43 14.90
C LYS A 55 -7.71 -15.85 13.65
N MET A 56 -7.53 -16.66 12.61
CA MET A 56 -6.90 -16.24 11.35
C MET A 56 -7.75 -15.24 10.56
N LEU A 57 -9.07 -15.24 10.73
CA LEU A 57 -9.96 -14.25 10.08
C LEU A 57 -9.71 -12.83 10.57
N LEU A 58 -9.36 -12.69 11.85
CA LEU A 58 -9.16 -11.40 12.50
C LEU A 58 -7.70 -10.93 12.40
N GLN A 59 -6.74 -11.84 12.42
CA GLN A 59 -5.30 -11.50 12.41
C GLN A 59 -4.83 -10.88 11.09
N PHE A 60 -5.37 -11.31 9.93
CA PHE A 60 -4.92 -10.82 8.62
C PHE A 60 -5.75 -9.66 8.06
N LYS A 61 -6.64 -9.06 8.85
CA LYS A 61 -7.42 -7.89 8.45
C LYS A 61 -6.48 -6.67 8.39
N GLY A 62 -5.74 -6.53 7.29
CA GLY A 62 -4.90 -5.35 7.00
C GLY A 62 -3.38 -5.58 7.03
N GLN A 63 -2.90 -6.77 7.36
CA GLN A 63 -1.46 -7.09 7.24
C GLN A 63 -1.13 -7.44 5.79
N THR A 64 -1.02 -6.42 4.94
CA THR A 64 -0.09 -6.53 3.82
C THR A 64 1.29 -6.63 4.44
N TYR A 65 1.89 -7.81 4.42
CA TYR A 65 3.31 -7.99 4.68
C TYR A 65 4.08 -7.05 3.75
N ASN A 66 4.52 -5.91 4.28
CA ASN A 66 5.30 -4.94 3.54
C ASN A 66 6.75 -5.21 3.92
N PRO A 67 7.54 -5.92 3.09
CA PRO A 67 8.88 -6.33 3.47
C PRO A 67 9.69 -5.08 3.79
N LYS A 68 10.09 -4.96 5.07
CA LYS A 68 11.02 -3.98 5.67
C LYS A 68 10.96 -2.58 5.04
N ARG A 69 10.33 -1.62 5.74
CA ARG A 69 10.49 -0.20 5.42
C ARG A 69 11.99 0.15 5.44
N VAL A 70 12.60 0.24 4.26
CA VAL A 70 14.03 0.54 4.09
C VAL A 70 14.37 1.92 4.67
N LEU A 71 13.39 2.83 4.70
CA LEU A 71 13.52 4.16 5.26
C LEU A 71 12.78 4.26 6.60
N THR A 72 13.52 4.61 7.66
CA THR A 72 13.03 5.02 8.98
C THR A 72 12.63 6.50 8.95
N MET A 73 12.01 7.00 10.02
CA MET A 73 11.57 8.40 10.14
C MET A 73 12.74 9.39 10.01
N GLU A 74 13.86 9.09 10.65
CA GLU A 74 15.10 9.89 10.61
C GLU A 74 15.58 10.14 9.18
N HIS A 75 15.48 9.13 8.30
CA HIS A 75 15.86 9.29 6.90
C HIS A 75 14.91 10.24 6.15
N TYR A 76 13.62 10.29 6.51
CA TYR A 76 12.68 11.24 5.92
C TYR A 76 12.97 12.67 6.36
N GLU A 77 13.25 12.88 7.65
CA GLU A 77 13.61 14.20 8.19
C GLU A 77 14.90 14.71 7.56
N TYR A 78 15.91 13.85 7.40
CA TYR A 78 17.14 14.21 6.70
C TYR A 78 16.89 14.61 5.25
N ILE A 79 16.08 13.84 4.51
CA ILE A 79 15.72 14.18 3.12
C ILE A 79 14.99 15.54 3.08
N ASP A 80 14.09 15.82 4.01
CA ASP A 80 13.34 17.08 4.04
C ASP A 80 14.26 18.28 4.35
N CYS A 81 15.15 18.14 5.33
CA CYS A 81 16.14 19.16 5.67
C CYS A 81 17.08 19.47 4.49
N GLU A 82 17.59 18.45 3.80
CA GLU A 82 18.48 18.66 2.66
C GLU A 82 17.74 19.24 1.45
N MET A 83 16.51 18.81 1.19
CA MET A 83 15.66 19.39 0.16
C MET A 83 15.30 20.86 0.45
N ALA A 84 15.06 21.22 1.72
CA ALA A 84 14.80 22.60 2.14
C ALA A 84 16.02 23.51 1.94
N LYS A 85 17.23 23.00 2.19
CA LYS A 85 18.48 23.74 1.92
C LYS A 85 18.74 23.93 0.43
N ASN A 86 18.45 22.92 -0.39
CA ASN A 86 18.71 22.96 -1.82
C ASN A 86 17.62 22.25 -2.64
N TYR A 87 16.65 23.03 -3.11
CA TYR A 87 15.52 22.55 -3.92
C TYR A 87 15.90 21.96 -5.29
N LYS A 88 17.17 22.11 -5.73
CA LYS A 88 17.68 21.56 -6.99
C LYS A 88 18.27 20.15 -6.85
N LEU A 89 18.31 19.58 -5.64
CA LEU A 89 18.89 18.26 -5.41
C LEU A 89 18.14 17.18 -6.21
N CYS A 90 18.91 16.38 -6.97
CA CYS A 90 18.37 15.25 -7.69
C CYS A 90 18.24 14.03 -6.77
N ALA A 91 17.39 13.08 -7.15
CA ALA A 91 17.22 11.84 -6.39
C ALA A 91 18.53 11.02 -6.29
N VAL A 92 19.39 11.11 -7.31
CA VAL A 92 20.72 10.47 -7.33
C VAL A 92 21.65 11.06 -6.26
N ASP A 93 21.62 12.38 -6.07
CA ASP A 93 22.46 13.05 -5.08
C ASP A 93 22.00 12.68 -3.67
N LEU A 94 20.69 12.66 -3.45
CA LEU A 94 20.11 12.21 -2.18
C LEU A 94 20.43 10.74 -1.87
N CYS A 95 20.48 9.85 -2.88
CA CYS A 95 20.96 8.48 -2.68
C CYS A 95 22.40 8.45 -2.15
N LYS A 96 23.30 9.26 -2.73
CA LYS A 96 24.70 9.34 -2.28
C LYS A 96 24.81 9.92 -0.87
N MET A 97 24.00 10.92 -0.55
CA MET A 97 23.98 11.52 0.80
C MET A 97 23.47 10.54 1.86
N LEU A 98 22.41 9.77 1.55
CA LEU A 98 21.90 8.73 2.43
C LEU A 98 22.90 7.58 2.61
N GLN A 99 23.62 7.23 1.56
CA GLN A 99 24.70 6.25 1.65
C GLN A 99 25.86 6.78 2.51
N GLY A 100 26.24 8.04 2.39
CA GLY A 100 27.33 8.64 3.14
C GLY A 100 27.04 8.83 4.63
N GLN A 101 25.82 9.26 4.99
CA GLN A 101 25.45 9.57 6.37
C GLN A 101 24.92 8.34 7.13
N PHE A 102 24.12 7.50 6.47
CA PHE A 102 23.40 6.40 7.14
C PHE A 102 23.84 5.01 6.65
N PHE A 103 24.87 4.92 5.79
CA PHE A 103 25.32 3.67 5.15
C PHE A 103 24.17 2.91 4.46
N LEU A 104 23.15 3.64 4.01
CA LEU A 104 21.93 3.08 3.46
C LEU A 104 21.95 3.13 1.94
N ASN A 105 22.05 1.96 1.31
CA ASN A 105 21.95 1.87 -0.14
C ASN A 105 20.48 1.80 -0.58
N VAL A 106 19.92 2.95 -0.95
CA VAL A 106 18.54 3.08 -1.46
C VAL A 106 18.52 3.30 -2.96
N SER A 107 17.57 2.64 -3.64
CA SER A 107 17.34 2.89 -5.05
C SER A 107 16.74 4.28 -5.29
N GLU A 108 17.05 4.87 -6.45
CA GLU A 108 16.53 6.19 -6.85
C GLU A 108 15.00 6.24 -6.82
N ALA A 109 14.34 5.15 -7.22
CA ALA A 109 12.88 5.02 -7.17
C ALA A 109 12.33 5.13 -5.74
N THR A 110 13.08 4.64 -4.74
CA THR A 110 12.70 4.73 -3.33
C THR A 110 12.80 6.17 -2.83
N VAL A 111 13.85 6.90 -3.21
CA VAL A 111 14.02 8.32 -2.88
C VAL A 111 12.96 9.19 -3.56
N LYS A 112 12.62 8.92 -4.83
CA LYS A 112 11.52 9.61 -5.53
C LYS A 112 10.17 9.42 -4.82
N ARG A 113 9.87 8.19 -4.38
CA ARG A 113 8.67 7.90 -3.58
C ARG A 113 8.69 8.62 -2.23
N ALA A 114 9.84 8.65 -1.56
CA ALA A 114 10.00 9.34 -0.28
C ALA A 114 9.75 10.85 -0.42
N ARG A 115 10.32 11.48 -1.44
CA ARG A 115 10.08 12.90 -1.77
C ARG A 115 8.63 13.21 -2.06
N LYS A 116 7.96 12.39 -2.88
CA LYS A 116 6.53 12.55 -3.14
C LYS A 116 5.70 12.47 -1.86
N LYS A 117 6.06 11.56 -0.94
CA LYS A 117 5.38 11.41 0.34
C LYS A 117 5.56 12.63 1.26
N LEU A 118 6.67 13.33 1.13
CA LEU A 118 6.98 14.59 1.82
C LEU A 118 6.41 15.83 1.11
N GLY A 119 5.66 15.68 0.02
CA GLY A 119 5.07 16.81 -0.71
C GLY A 119 6.02 17.50 -1.69
N TRP A 120 7.22 16.95 -1.94
CA TRP A 120 8.16 17.47 -2.93
C TRP A 120 7.84 16.91 -4.32
N ILE A 121 7.11 17.69 -5.12
CA ILE A 121 6.65 17.31 -6.47
C ILE A 121 7.43 18.09 -7.52
N LYS A 122 7.85 17.40 -8.61
CA LYS A 122 8.53 18.06 -9.73
C LYS A 122 7.49 18.89 -10.48
N SER A 123 7.65 20.20 -10.50
CA SER A 123 6.77 21.07 -11.29
C SER A 123 7.41 21.31 -12.66
N GLY A 124 6.80 20.77 -13.72
CA GLY A 124 6.99 21.24 -15.10
C GLY A 124 7.96 20.46 -16.02
N PRO A 125 7.84 20.68 -17.35
CA PRO A 125 8.56 19.93 -18.39
C PRO A 125 9.94 20.47 -18.76
N LYS A 126 10.35 21.67 -18.33
CA LYS A 126 11.57 22.33 -18.82
C LYS A 126 12.64 22.65 -17.78
N TYR A 127 12.30 22.75 -16.49
CA TYR A 127 13.28 22.96 -15.42
C TYR A 127 12.95 22.04 -14.26
N CYS A 128 13.98 21.38 -13.71
CA CYS A 128 13.87 20.41 -12.62
C CYS A 128 13.55 21.05 -11.26
N GLN A 129 12.73 22.10 -11.23
CA GLN A 129 12.35 22.81 -10.02
C GLN A 129 11.29 21.99 -9.28
N LEU A 130 11.64 21.60 -8.06
CA LEU A 130 10.75 20.91 -7.14
C LEU A 130 10.18 21.95 -6.19
N VAL A 131 8.86 22.05 -6.17
CA VAL A 131 8.12 23.02 -5.37
C VAL A 131 7.33 22.22 -4.33
N ARG A 132 7.22 22.73 -3.10
CA ARG A 132 6.32 22.12 -2.10
C ARG A 132 4.88 22.30 -2.57
N GLU A 133 4.03 21.31 -2.36
CA GLU A 133 2.61 21.35 -2.74
C GLU A 133 1.88 22.59 -2.18
N GLU A 134 2.30 23.08 -1.01
CA GLU A 134 1.78 24.31 -0.37
C GLU A 134 2.08 25.58 -1.20
N GLU A 135 3.24 25.65 -1.86
CA GLU A 135 3.64 26.80 -2.67
C GLU A 135 2.99 26.82 -4.07
N LEU A 136 2.46 25.69 -4.53
CA LEU A 136 1.71 25.62 -5.79
C LEU A 136 0.34 26.30 -5.67
N SER A 137 -0.25 26.36 -4.47
CA SER A 137 -1.53 27.02 -4.24
C SER A 137 -1.45 28.55 -4.35
N SER A 138 -0.28 29.13 -4.04
CA SER A 138 -0.04 30.58 -4.07
C SER A 138 0.41 31.11 -5.43
N GLN A 139 0.84 30.25 -6.37
CA GLN A 139 1.27 30.65 -7.72
C GLN A 139 0.16 30.67 -8.77
N ALA A 140 -1.05 30.19 -8.45
CA ALA A 140 -2.19 30.23 -9.36
C ALA A 140 -2.74 31.65 -9.62
N ASP A 141 -2.42 32.62 -8.76
CA ASP A 141 -2.89 34.01 -8.87
C ASP A 141 -1.91 34.95 -9.59
N ILE A 142 -0.73 34.47 -10.02
CA ILE A 142 0.30 35.34 -10.62
C ILE A 142 0.89 34.74 -11.90
N LEU A 143 0.07 34.54 -12.92
CA LEU A 143 0.56 34.59 -14.31
C LEU A 143 -0.48 35.26 -15.21
N PRO A 144 -0.17 36.41 -15.86
CA PRO A 144 -1.05 36.98 -16.87
C PRO A 144 -1.12 36.03 -18.07
N LYS A 145 -2.35 35.77 -18.54
CA LYS A 145 -2.59 35.13 -19.83
C LYS A 145 -2.03 36.04 -20.92
N SER A 146 -0.83 35.74 -21.42
CA SER A 146 -0.30 36.37 -22.63
C SER A 146 -0.93 35.71 -23.87
N GLN A 147 -1.66 36.54 -24.63
CA GLN A 147 -2.06 36.30 -26.02
C GLN A 147 -0.85 36.10 -26.93
#